data_AF-A0A2V6BME0-F1
#
_entry.id   AF-A0A2V6BME0-F1
#
_cell.length_a   1.000
_cell.length_b   1.000
_cell.length_c   1.000
_cell.angle_alpha   90.00
_cell.angle_beta   90.00
_cell.angle_gamma   90.00
#
_symmetry.space_group_name_H-M   'P 1'
#
loop_
_entity.id
_entity.type
_entity.pdbx_description
1 polymer ?
#
loop_
_entity_poly.entity_id
_entity_poly.type
_entity_poly.pdbx_seq_one_letter_code
_entity_poly.pdbx_strand_id
1 'polypeptide(L)' 'MKFHVAREGAVLGEFEEQIFRNKVFSREIRPNDLYWTAGFTDWRPVNEFRVARKTEPIVLDAVSAGPPAIQK' A
#
# COMPACT_ATOMS: atom_id res chain seq x y z
N MET A 1 9.50 -4.61 -5.28
CA MET A 1 8.31 -3.72 -5.28
C MET A 1 8.48 -2.66 -4.20
N LYS A 2 8.16 -1.40 -4.52
CA LYS A 2 8.16 -0.29 -3.57
C LYS A 2 6.73 -0.02 -3.10
N PHE A 3 6.57 0.16 -1.80
CA PHE A 3 5.32 0.45 -1.11
C PHE A 3 5.35 1.90 -0.67
N HIS A 4 4.51 2.71 -1.29
CA HIS A 4 4.24 4.08 -0.87
C HIS A 4 3.23 4.03 0.26
N VAL A 5 3.42 4.84 1.29
CA VAL A 5 2.51 4.93 2.43
C VAL A 5 1.98 6.33 2.51
N ALA A 6 0.68 6.47 2.68
CA ALA A 6 0.02 7.73 2.88
C ALA A 6 -0.89 7.67 4.12
N ARG A 7 -0.97 8.80 4.81
CA ARG A 7 -1.86 9.00 5.95
C ARG A 7 -2.57 10.33 5.77
N GLU A 8 -3.90 10.31 5.86
CA GLU A 8 -4.74 11.52 5.84
C GLU A 8 -4.44 12.48 4.66
N GLY A 9 -4.21 11.94 3.46
CA GLY A 9 -3.91 12.79 2.30
C GLY A 9 -2.44 13.12 2.07
N ALA A 10 -1.54 12.74 2.97
CA ALA A 10 -0.11 13.00 2.85
C ALA A 10 0.69 11.71 2.65
N VAL A 11 1.52 11.67 1.61
CA VAL A 11 2.49 10.58 1.40
C VAL A 11 3.57 10.70 2.48
N LEU A 12 3.61 9.73 3.38
CA LEU A 12 4.61 9.64 4.45
C LEU A 12 5.98 9.24 3.92
N GLY A 13 6.02 8.39 2.89
CA GLY A 13 7.25 7.94 2.26
C GLY A 13 7.07 6.70 1.40
N GLU A 14 8.17 6.28 0.77
CA GLU A 14 8.28 5.03 0.03
C GLU A 14 9.21 4.05 0.76
N PHE A 15 8.81 2.79 0.86
CA PHE A 15 9.53 1.74 1.56
C PHE A 15 9.56 0.47 0.71
N GLU A 16 10.60 -0.35 0.85
CA GLU A 16 10.60 -1.69 0.26
C GLU A 16 9.63 -2.62 1.00
N GLU A 17 9.15 -3.68 0.35
CA GLU A 17 8.18 -4.62 0.95
C GLU A 17 8.60 -5.08 2.36
N GLN A 18 9.86 -5.49 2.52
CA GLN A 18 10.37 -5.97 3.79
C GLN A 18 10.32 -4.88 4.87
N ILE A 19 10.72 -3.65 4.52
CA ILE A 19 10.70 -2.50 5.43
C ILE A 19 9.26 -2.11 5.76
N PHE A 20 8.38 -2.03 4.76
CA PHE A 20 6.96 -1.76 4.92
C PHE A 20 6.33 -2.78 5.88
N ARG A 21 6.55 -4.07 5.65
CA ARG A 21 6.05 -5.15 6.51
C ARG A 21 6.57 -5.01 7.93
N ASN A 22 7.86 -4.72 8.10
CA ASN A 22 8.46 -4.54 9.42
C ASN A 22 7.84 -3.33 10.14
N LYS A 23 7.61 -2.22 9.44
CA LYS A 23 6.94 -1.02 9.98
C LYS A 23 5.47 -1.25 10.34
N VAL A 24 4.74 -2.03 9.54
CA VAL A 24 3.37 -2.49 9.87
C VAL A 24 3.39 -3.36 11.13
N PHE A 25 4.35 -4.28 11.24
CA PHE A 25 4.51 -5.14 12.42
C PHE A 25 4.91 -4.36 13.68
N SER A 26 5.82 -3.40 13.54
CA SER A 26 6.26 -2.49 14.60
C SER A 26 5.22 -1.42 14.96
N ARG A 27 4.03 -1.44 14.33
CA ARG A 27 2.93 -0.47 14.51
C ARG A 27 3.30 0.98 14.16
N GLU A 28 4.36 1.18 13.40
CA GLU A 28 4.75 2.50 12.89
C GLU A 28 3.79 2.95 11.78
N ILE A 29 3.39 1.99 10.94
CA ILE A 29 2.30 2.13 9.97
C ILE A 29 1.03 1.58 10.61
N ARG A 30 -0.01 2.41 10.66
CA ARG A 30 -1.32 2.07 11.22
C ARG A 30 -2.11 1.23 10.23
N PRO A 31 -3.00 0.34 10.69
CA PRO A 31 -3.88 -0.42 9.80
C PRO A 31 -4.86 0.47 9.01
N ASN A 32 -5.17 1.67 9.52
CA ASN A 32 -5.96 2.69 8.82
C ASN A 32 -5.13 3.53 7.83
N ASP A 33 -3.81 3.39 7.81
CA ASP A 33 -3.02 4.08 6.80
C ASP A 33 -3.27 3.45 5.43
N LEU A 34 -3.04 4.24 4.41
CA LEU A 34 -3.11 3.82 3.03
C LEU A 34 -1.72 3.42 2.55
N TYR A 35 -1.65 2.37 1.75
CA TYR A 35 -0.46 1.98 1.03
C TYR A 35 -0.77 1.81 -0.45
N TRP A 36 0.22 2.05 -1.28
CA TRP A 36 0.13 1.87 -2.71
C TRP A 36 1.43 1.23 -3.20
N THR A 37 1.35 0.33 -4.16
CA THR A 37 2.53 -0.22 -4.84
C THR A 37 2.27 -0.25 -6.33
N ALA A 38 3.34 -0.24 -7.11
CA ALA A 38 3.25 -0.36 -8.55
C ALA A 38 2.49 -1.64 -8.91
N GLY A 39 1.32 -1.49 -9.54
CA GLY A 39 0.36 -2.57 -9.83
C GLY A 39 -1.04 -2.35 -9.25
N PHE A 40 -1.21 -1.43 -8.29
CA PHE A 40 -2.54 -1.02 -7.83
C PHE A 40 -3.05 0.21 -8.58
N THR A 41 -4.35 0.22 -8.88
CA THR A 41 -5.04 1.39 -9.46
C THR A 41 -5.23 2.51 -8.45
N ASP A 42 -5.48 2.14 -7.18
CA ASP A 42 -5.79 3.07 -6.09
C ASP A 42 -5.05 2.70 -4.81
N TRP A 43 -4.96 3.67 -3.91
CA TRP A 43 -4.46 3.47 -2.56
C TRP A 43 -5.31 2.45 -1.81
N ARG A 44 -4.67 1.44 -1.22
CA ARG A 44 -5.32 0.37 -0.46
C ARG A 44 -5.05 0.58 1.04
N PRO A 45 -6.01 0.32 1.94
CA PRO A 45 -5.75 0.37 3.37
C PRO A 45 -4.80 -0.75 3.79
N VAL A 46 -3.85 -0.47 4.67
CA VAL A 46 -2.87 -1.43 5.19
C VAL A 46 -3.54 -2.64 5.83
N ASN A 47 -4.76 -2.49 6.35
CA ASN A 47 -5.54 -3.61 6.85
C ASN A 47 -5.85 -4.67 5.77
N GLU A 48 -6.05 -4.29 4.50
CA GLU A 48 -6.22 -5.22 3.37
C GLU A 48 -4.96 -6.04 3.11
N PHE A 49 -3.76 -5.47 3.31
CA PHE A 49 -2.49 -6.20 3.15
C PHE A 49 -2.41 -7.42 4.09
N ARG A 50 -2.96 -7.30 5.31
CA ARG A 50 -3.00 -8.41 6.28
C ARG A 50 -3.95 -9.53 5.85
N VAL A 51 -4.99 -9.21 5.07
CA VAL A 51 -6.02 -10.15 4.60
C VAL A 51 -5.61 -10.81 3.29
N ALA A 52 -5.02 -10.06 2.35
CA ALA A 52 -4.62 -10.54 1.03
C ALA A 52 -3.60 -11.69 1.08
N ARG A 53 -2.66 -11.68 2.03
CA ARG A 53 -1.67 -12.77 2.20
C ARG A 53 -2.26 -14.13 2.58
N LYS A 54 -3.55 -14.20 2.93
CA LYS A 54 -4.24 -15.47 3.20
C LYS A 54 -4.86 -16.08 1.93
N THR A 55 -4.93 -15.34 0.84
CA THR A 55 -5.72 -15.71 -0.34
C THR A 55 -5.07 -15.10 -1.59
N GLU A 56 -4.21 -15.84 -2.29
CA GLU A 56 -3.80 -15.51 -3.66
C GLU A 56 -4.33 -16.62 -4.60
N PRO A 57 -4.65 -16.37 -5.89
CA PRO A 57 -4.12 -15.29 -6.75
C PRO A 57 -5.20 -14.45 -7.46
N ILE A 58 -4.93 -13.17 -7.73
CA ILE A 58 -5.73 -12.42 -8.70
C ILE A 58 -4.79 -11.72 -9.67
N VAL A 59 -4.72 -12.32 -10.86
CA VAL A 59 -4.28 -11.68 -12.11
C VAL A 59 -5.01 -10.35 -12.26
N LEU A 60 -4.29 -9.23 -12.28
CA LEU A 60 -4.87 -7.96 -12.72
C LEU A 60 -3.93 -7.31 -13.74
N ASP A 61 -4.21 -7.69 -14.98
CA ASP A 61 -3.97 -6.90 -16.17
C ASP A 61 -4.59 -5.51 -15.98
N ALA A 62 -3.77 -4.45 -16.03
CA ALA A 62 -4.07 -3.20 -16.74
C ALA A 62 -3.20 -2.03 -16.27
N VAL A 63 -2.37 -1.58 -17.21
CA VAL A 63 -2.02 -0.18 -17.53
C VAL A 63 -1.33 0.68 -16.47
N SER A 64 -0.07 0.99 -16.82
CA SER A 64 0.84 2.00 -16.30
C SER A 64 0.17 3.34 -15.96
N ALA A 65 -0.13 3.55 -14.67
CA ALA A 65 -0.35 4.87 -14.10
C ALA A 65 0.39 4.97 -12.76
N GLY A 66 1.15 6.05 -12.56
CA GLY A 66 1.79 6.36 -11.28
C GLY A 66 0.75 6.57 -10.16
N PRO A 67 1.21 6.73 -8.90
CA PRO A 67 0.30 6.84 -7.76
C PRO A 67 -0.71 7.98 -7.98
N PRO A 68 -2.03 7.73 -7.87
CA PRO A 68 -3.04 8.77 -8.02
C PRO A 68 -2.93 9.80 -6.89
N ALA A 69 -3.24 11.06 -7.22
CA ALA A 69 -3.31 12.13 -6.23
C ALA A 69 -4.37 11.82 -5.18
N ILE A 70 -4.02 11.93 -3.89
CA ILE A 70 -4.94 11.63 -2.79
C ILE A 70 -6.02 12.71 -2.76
N GLN A 71 -7.25 12.36 -3.17
CA GLN A 71 -8.40 13.26 -3.08
C GLN A 71 -8.94 13.32 -1.65
N LYS A 72 -9.41 14.50 -1.29
CA LYS A 72 -9.76 15.00 0.05
C LYS A 72 -11.26 15.14 0.20
#